data_AF-A0A3D3XWP7-F1
#
_entry.id   AF-A0A3D3XWP7-F1
#
_cell.length_a   1.000
_cell.length_b   1.000
_cell.length_c   1.000
_cell.angle_alpha   90.00
_cell.angle_beta   90.00
_cell.angle_gamma   90.00
#
_symmetry.space_group_name_H-M   'P 1'
#
loop_
_entity.id
_entity.type
_entity.pdbx_description
1 polymer ?
#
loop_
_entity_poly.entity_id
_entity_poly.type
_entity_poly.pdbx_seq_one_letter_code
_entity_poly.pdbx_strand_id
1 'polypeptide(L)' 'MAKLSMIEREKKRARTVAKYATKRAALKEIINNRSATDDELWEAQIQLQKLPRNASPVRQQRRCGITGRPRAVYRKFGLA' A
#
# COMPACT_ATOMS: atom_id res chain seq x y z
N MET A 1 24.73 -2.50 -3.36
CA MET A 1 23.67 -1.50 -3.59
C MET A 1 22.48 -2.14 -4.29
N ALA A 2 21.26 -1.63 -4.08
CA ALA A 2 20.09 -2.09 -4.83
C ALA A 2 20.10 -1.55 -6.27
N LYS A 3 19.46 -2.28 -7.19
CA LYS A 3 19.25 -1.81 -8.57
C LYS A 3 18.41 -0.52 -8.55
N LEU A 4 18.78 0.47 -9.38
CA LEU A 4 18.03 1.73 -9.51
C LEU A 4 16.55 1.51 -9.81
N SER A 5 16.23 0.54 -10.68
CA SER A 5 14.86 0.14 -11.00
C SER A 5 14.04 -0.29 -9.77
N MET A 6 14.67 -0.89 -8.76
CA MET A 6 13.98 -1.32 -7.54
C MET A 6 13.69 -0.14 -6.60
N ILE A 7 14.53 0.88 -6.60
CA ILE A 7 14.32 2.12 -5.84
C ILE A 7 13.15 2.90 -6.46
N GLU A 8 13.16 3.07 -7.78
CA GLU A 8 12.08 3.76 -8.50
C GLU A 8 10.74 3.03 -8.42
N ARG A 9 10.76 1.68 -8.41
CA ARG A 9 9.55 0.88 -8.18
C ARG A 9 8.90 1.20 -6.83
N GLU A 10 9.71 1.39 -5.79
CA GLU A 10 9.22 1.71 -4.46
C GLU A 10 8.66 3.14 -4.40
N LYS A 11 9.35 4.11 -5.02
CA LYS A 11 8.83 5.48 -5.17
C LYS A 11 7.50 5.51 -5.93
N LYS A 12 7.33 4.70 -6.98
CA LYS A 12 6.05 4.56 -7.70
C LYS A 12 4.94 3.98 -6.81
N ARG A 13 5.25 2.97 -5.98
CA ARG A 13 4.29 2.41 -5.02
C ARG A 13 3.89 3.42 -3.96
N ALA A 14 4.84 4.15 -3.38
CA ALA A 14 4.56 5.20 -2.39
C ALA A 14 3.59 6.26 -2.93
N ARG A 15 3.84 6.77 -4.15
CA ARG A 15 2.94 7.71 -4.84
C ARG A 15 1.54 7.14 -5.08
N THR A 16 1.47 5.89 -5.50
CA THR A 16 0.19 5.22 -5.78
C THR A 16 -0.61 5.00 -4.50
N VAL A 17 0.04 4.59 -3.41
CA VAL A 17 -0.60 4.44 -2.11
C VAL A 17 -1.15 5.77 -1.62
N ALA A 18 -0.38 6.85 -1.69
CA ALA A 18 -0.86 8.19 -1.30
C ALA A 18 -2.10 8.62 -2.11
N LYS A 19 -2.13 8.36 -3.43
CA LYS A 19 -3.25 8.71 -4.31
C LYS A 19 -4.56 7.98 -3.95
N TYR A 20 -4.48 6.71 -3.54
CA TYR A 20 -5.66 5.86 -3.30
C TYR A 20 -5.94 5.60 -1.82
N ALA A 21 -5.18 6.19 -0.90
CA ALA A 21 -5.29 5.94 0.53
C ALA A 21 -6.70 6.23 1.07
N THR A 22 -7.26 7.38 0.73
CA THR A 22 -8.59 7.83 1.19
C THR A 22 -9.70 6.92 0.67
N LYS A 23 -9.74 6.68 -0.65
CA LYS A 23 -10.73 5.79 -1.28
C LYS A 23 -10.68 4.37 -0.70
N ARG A 24 -9.48 3.87 -0.42
CA ARG A 24 -9.32 2.51 0.12
C ARG A 24 -9.69 2.41 1.61
N ALA A 25 -9.47 3.47 2.38
CA ALA A 25 -9.90 3.53 3.79
C ALA A 25 -11.43 3.49 3.88
N ALA A 26 -12.13 4.33 3.11
CA ALA A 26 -13.59 4.36 3.06
C ALA A 26 -14.19 3.00 2.68
N LEU A 27 -13.67 2.35 1.61
CA LEU A 27 -14.15 1.02 1.21
C LEU A 27 -13.91 -0.05 2.28
N LYS A 28 -12.80 0.03 3.01
CA LYS A 28 -12.52 -0.91 4.10
C LYS A 28 -13.37 -0.68 5.33
N GLU A 29 -13.75 0.57 5.61
CA GLU A 29 -14.67 0.90 6.70
C GLU A 29 -16.05 0.31 6.44
N ILE A 30 -16.54 0.40 5.19
CA ILE A 30 -17.80 -0.22 4.76
C ILE A 30 -17.72 -1.75 4.95
N ILE A 31 -16.64 -2.38 4.47
CA ILE A 31 -16.47 -3.85 4.58
C ILE A 31 -16.40 -4.34 6.04
N ASN A 32 -15.82 -3.54 6.93
CA ASN A 32 -15.70 -3.90 8.35
C ASN A 32 -16.96 -3.59 9.17
N ASN A 33 -17.94 -2.91 8.59
CA ASN A 33 -19.17 -2.56 9.29
C ASN A 33 -20.09 -3.79 9.38
N ARG A 34 -20.42 -4.21 10.61
CA ARG A 34 -21.28 -5.37 10.89
C ARG A 34 -22.76 -5.13 10.61
N SER A 35 -23.17 -3.88 10.40
CA SER A 35 -24.55 -3.51 10.14
C SER A 35 -24.84 -3.24 8.65
N ALA A 36 -23.83 -3.38 7.79
CA ALA A 36 -24.01 -3.21 6.35
C ALA A 36 -24.81 -4.37 5.75
N THR A 37 -25.55 -4.08 4.68
CA THR A 37 -26.26 -5.11 3.92
C THR A 37 -25.27 -5.91 3.08
N ASP A 38 -25.60 -7.18 2.78
CA ASP A 38 -24.74 -8.06 1.97
C ASP A 38 -24.44 -7.47 0.58
N ASP A 39 -25.39 -6.73 0.00
CA ASP A 39 -25.21 -6.06 -1.29
C ASP A 39 -24.17 -4.93 -1.23
N GLU A 40 -24.21 -4.09 -0.20
CA GLU A 40 -23.23 -3.02 0.03
C GLU A 40 -21.83 -3.58 0.29
N LEU A 41 -21.74 -4.70 1.03
CA LEU A 41 -20.49 -5.41 1.26
C LEU A 41 -19.92 -5.97 -0.04
N TRP A 42 -20.78 -6.58 -0.87
CA TRP A 42 -20.39 -7.15 -2.16
C TRP A 42 -19.90 -6.08 -3.14
N GLU A 43 -20.63 -4.97 -3.27
CA GLU A 43 -20.23 -3.84 -4.11
C GLU A 43 -18.91 -3.22 -3.63
N ALA A 44 -18.75 -3.00 -2.32
CA ALA A 44 -17.52 -2.45 -1.76
C ALA A 44 -16.32 -3.37 -2.02
N GLN A 45 -16.51 -4.70 -1.96
CA GLN A 45 -15.47 -5.66 -2.32
C GLN A 45 -15.09 -5.59 -3.80
N ILE A 46 -16.08 -5.54 -4.70
CA ILE A 46 -15.83 -5.40 -6.15
C ILE A 46 -15.07 -4.09 -6.43
N GLN A 47 -15.51 -2.98 -5.83
CA GLN A 47 -14.83 -1.70 -5.98
C GLN A 47 -13.40 -1.76 -5.45
N LEU A 48 -13.16 -2.40 -4.29
CA LEU A 48 -11.83 -2.60 -3.73
C LEU A 48 -10.92 -3.42 -4.67
N GLN A 49 -11.47 -4.43 -5.33
CA GLN A 49 -10.72 -5.27 -6.29
C GLN A 49 -10.39 -4.55 -7.60
N LYS A 50 -11.23 -3.60 -8.04
CA LYS A 50 -10.98 -2.75 -9.21
C LYS A 50 -9.79 -1.79 -9.01
N LEU A 51 -9.39 -1.51 -7.76
CA LEU A 51 -8.22 -0.66 -7.49
C LEU A 51 -6.90 -1.33 -7.92
N PRO A 52 -5.88 -0.55 -8.33
CA PRO A 52 -4.59 -1.11 -8.69
C PRO A 52 -3.93 -1.79 -7.49
N ARG A 53 -3.36 -3.00 -7.70
CA ARG A 53 -2.71 -3.79 -6.63
C ARG A 53 -1.65 -3.02 -5.83
N ASN A 54 -0.92 -2.10 -6.49
CA ASN A 54 0.12 -1.27 -5.87
C ASN A 54 -0.44 -0.15 -4.97
N ALA A 55 -1.75 0.09 -4.96
CA ALA A 55 -2.39 0.99 -3.99
C ALA A 55 -2.41 0.42 -2.58
N SER A 56 -2.04 -0.85 -2.39
CA SER A 56 -1.95 -1.44 -1.06
C SER A 56 -0.61 -1.10 -0.38
N PRO A 57 -0.62 -0.52 0.85
CA PRO A 57 0.61 -0.25 1.60
C PRO A 57 1.33 -1.54 2.01
N VAL A 58 0.62 -2.68 2.07
CA VAL A 58 1.22 -4.00 2.37
C VAL A 58 2.28 -4.41 1.34
N ARG A 59 2.20 -3.88 0.10
CA ARG A 59 3.18 -4.16 -0.95
C ARG A 59 4.41 -3.27 -0.90
N GLN A 60 4.44 -2.28 0.00
CA GLN A 60 5.62 -1.45 0.18
C GLN A 60 6.70 -2.24 0.93
N GLN A 61 7.95 -2.02 0.54
CA GLN A 61 9.10 -2.61 1.21
C GLN A 61 10.01 -1.49 1.71
N ARG A 62 10.25 -1.47 3.02
CA ARG A 62 11.18 -0.52 3.60
C ARG A 62 12.59 -0.82 3.09
N ARG A 63 13.26 0.20 2.56
CA ARG A 63 14.64 0.13 2.04
C ARG A 63 15.51 1.15 2.76
N CYS A 64 16.80 0.85 2.89
CA CYS A 64 17.79 1.80 3.37
C CYS A 64 17.81 3.05 2.47
N GLY A 65 17.79 4.24 3.07
CA GLY A 65 17.76 5.52 2.33
C GLY A 65 18.98 5.77 1.45
N ILE A 66 20.14 5.22 1.81
CA ILE A 66 21.40 5.42 1.08
C ILE A 66 21.61 4.31 0.04
N THR A 67 21.59 3.05 0.49
CA THR A 67 22.01 1.91 -0.34
C THR A 67 20.85 1.18 -1.03
N GLY A 68 19.61 1.44 -0.62
CA GLY A 68 18.42 0.74 -1.10
C GLY A 68 18.26 -0.70 -0.60
N ARG A 69 19.11 -1.13 0.36
CA ARG A 69 19.07 -2.48 0.96
C ARG A 69 17.69 -2.75 1.58
N PRO A 70 17.00 -3.84 1.20
CA PRO A 70 15.62 -4.10 1.64
C PRO A 70 15.50 -4.87 2.97
N ARG A 71 16.61 -5.37 3.52
CA ARG A 71 16.64 -6.19 4.74
C ARG A 71 17.38 -5.46 5.85
N ALA A 72 17.06 -5.78 7.09
CA ALA A 72 17.66 -5.21 8.30
C ALA A 72 17.54 -3.67 8.39
N VAL A 73 16.49 -3.08 7.82
CA VAL A 73 16.29 -1.63 7.91
C VAL A 73 15.73 -1.26 9.28
N TYR A 74 16.49 -0.50 10.06
CA TYR A 74 16.06 0.00 11.35
C TYR A 74 15.08 1.17 11.18
N ARG A 75 13.89 1.07 11.78
CA ARG A 75 12.80 2.04 11.54
C ARG A 75 13.12 3.45 12.02
N LYS A 76 13.84 3.58 13.15
CA LYS A 76 14.18 4.89 13.74
C LYS A 76 15.13 5.69 12.85
N PHE A 77 16.09 5.01 12.22
CA PHE A 77 17.14 5.65 11.43
C PHE A 77 16.86 5.59 9.92
N GLY A 78 15.99 4.69 9.45
CA GLY A 78 15.74 4.49 8.02
C GLY A 78 16.94 3.90 7.27
N LEU A 79 17.91 3.35 7.99
CA LEU A 79 19.17 2.82 7.50
C LEU A 79 19.28 1.33 7.84
N ALA A 80 20.11 0.62 7.08
CA ALA A 80 20.35 -0.82 7.19
C ALA A 80 21.84 -1.13 7.23
#